data_AF-A0A8J5E247-F1
#
_entry.id   AF-A0A8J5E247-F1
#
_cell.length_a   1.000
_cell.length_b   1.000
_cell.length_c   1.000
_cell.angle_alpha   90.00
_cell.angle_beta   90.00
_cell.angle_gamma   90.00
#
_symmetry.space_group_name_H-M   'P 1'
#
loop_
_entity.id
_entity.type
_entity.pdbx_description
1 polymer ?
#
loop_
_entity_poly.entity_id
_entity_poly.type
_entity_poly.pdbx_seq_one_letter_code
_entity_poly.pdbx_strand_id
1 'polypeptide(L)'
;MARKNPARGSKVNLAPEPVEDVPDKVLEAQNEQEGAEAEVLEQEEEKEEEKEENDKEGSDSDDSDSDSDSDESDSESESESEDLNFDDITSLLDASTNFQTKSEEGKSLDEITERYSRLPKIDGGVEYGSGSLTEKGLLQEDHYDYTKEDNKNKFAFRVIQDPHQVKLDKKKAKDNTAGDKWFGMKAPDMTPELKMDMELLKMRNVLDPKRFYKKSDSKKDPKFFEMGTIVEGNTEFFSARLTKKERKQTFAQELLGDEDSQKYFKRKYAEIGDSKDVGRKKHFQNLKDLRKKRR
;
A
#
# COMPACT_ATOMS: atom_id res chain seq x y z
N MET A 1 1.95 -52.75 -27.53
CA MET A 1 0.87 -51.99 -28.20
C MET A 1 1.23 -50.51 -28.18
N ALA A 2 1.78 -50.00 -29.28
CA ALA A 2 2.25 -48.62 -29.40
C ALA A 2 1.10 -47.69 -29.79
N ARG A 3 0.92 -46.58 -29.06
CA ARG A 3 -0.04 -45.52 -29.41
C ARG A 3 0.58 -44.58 -30.43
N LYS A 4 -0.08 -44.45 -31.57
CA LYS A 4 0.32 -43.64 -32.74
C LYS A 4 -0.27 -42.24 -32.56
N ASN A 5 0.58 -41.22 -32.45
CA ASN A 5 0.18 -39.81 -32.59
C ASN A 5 -0.04 -39.47 -34.07
N PRO A 6 -1.08 -38.70 -34.42
CA PRO A 6 -1.08 -37.94 -35.66
C PRO A 6 -0.80 -36.45 -35.42
N ALA A 7 -0.01 -35.89 -36.34
CA ALA A 7 0.53 -34.54 -36.33
C ALA A 7 -0.40 -33.49 -36.95
N ARG A 8 -0.18 -32.24 -36.51
CA ARG A 8 -0.34 -30.94 -37.19
C ARG A 8 -0.94 -30.89 -38.61
N GLY A 9 -1.97 -30.05 -38.74
CA GLY A 9 -1.88 -28.82 -39.55
C GLY A 9 -2.78 -28.70 -40.78
N SER A 10 -3.83 -27.87 -40.69
CA SER A 10 -4.33 -27.07 -41.82
C SER A 10 -4.83 -25.73 -41.29
N LYS A 11 -4.06 -24.66 -41.51
CA LYS A 11 -4.53 -23.29 -41.27
C LYS A 11 -5.43 -22.91 -42.45
N VAL A 12 -6.72 -22.75 -42.21
CA VAL A 12 -7.65 -22.16 -43.17
C VAL A 12 -7.67 -20.66 -42.86
N ASN A 13 -7.23 -19.85 -43.82
CA ASN A 13 -7.35 -18.39 -43.72
C ASN A 13 -8.83 -18.04 -43.94
N LEU A 14 -9.50 -17.57 -42.89
CA LEU A 14 -10.85 -17.03 -42.96
C LEU A 14 -10.73 -15.52 -43.19
N ALA A 15 -11.27 -15.04 -44.31
CA ALA A 15 -11.37 -13.62 -44.63
C ALA A 15 -12.27 -12.90 -43.61
N PRO A 16 -12.05 -11.60 -43.32
CA PRO A 16 -12.93 -10.85 -42.44
C PRO A 16 -14.28 -10.60 -43.13
N GLU A 17 -15.37 -10.94 -42.44
CA GLU A 17 -16.74 -10.65 -42.86
C GLU A 17 -17.04 -9.13 -42.75
N PRO A 18 -17.93 -8.59 -43.60
CA PRO A 18 -18.26 -7.17 -43.61
C PRO A 18 -19.05 -6.77 -42.35
N VAL A 19 -18.70 -5.63 -41.79
CA VAL A 19 -19.37 -4.98 -40.65
C VAL A 19 -20.74 -4.49 -41.13
N GLU A 20 -21.83 -5.05 -40.61
CA GLU A 20 -23.17 -4.51 -40.80
C GLU A 20 -23.40 -3.34 -39.84
N ASP A 21 -23.79 -2.19 -40.39
CA ASP A 21 -24.12 -0.97 -39.66
C ASP A 21 -25.34 -1.19 -38.76
N VAL A 22 -25.14 -1.05 -37.44
CA VAL A 22 -26.21 -1.04 -36.43
C VAL A 22 -26.75 0.40 -36.33
N PRO A 23 -28.07 0.64 -36.40
CA PRO A 23 -28.62 1.99 -36.45
C PRO A 23 -28.49 2.76 -35.12
N ASP A 24 -28.08 4.03 -35.21
CA ASP A 24 -27.78 5.02 -34.15
C ASP A 24 -28.82 5.24 -33.03
N LYS A 25 -29.96 4.55 -33.03
CA LYS A 25 -31.04 4.76 -32.05
C LYS A 25 -30.90 3.99 -30.72
N VAL A 26 -29.88 3.14 -30.58
CA VAL A 26 -29.69 2.35 -29.34
C VAL A 26 -28.68 3.00 -28.40
N LEU A 27 -27.81 3.89 -28.90
CA LEU A 27 -26.80 4.59 -28.08
C LEU A 27 -27.38 5.79 -27.31
N GLU A 28 -28.47 6.38 -27.80
CA GLU A 28 -29.10 7.54 -27.17
C GLU A 28 -29.90 7.15 -25.90
N ALA A 29 -30.47 5.94 -25.87
CA ALA A 29 -31.25 5.44 -24.72
C ALA A 29 -30.37 4.99 -23.53
N GLN A 30 -29.07 4.76 -23.74
CA GLN A 30 -28.14 4.38 -22.66
C GLN A 30 -27.54 5.61 -21.97
N ASN A 31 -27.38 6.72 -22.69
CA ASN A 31 -26.84 7.97 -22.16
C ASN A 31 -27.84 8.74 -21.29
N GLU A 32 -29.15 8.53 -21.48
CA GLU A 32 -30.20 9.15 -20.66
C GLU A 32 -30.37 8.47 -19.28
N GLN A 33 -29.94 7.21 -19.12
CA GLN A 33 -30.01 6.50 -17.84
C GLN A 33 -28.81 6.82 -16.92
N GLU A 34 -27.61 7.05 -17.47
CA GLU A 34 -26.45 7.48 -16.68
C GLU A 34 -26.56 8.93 -16.18
N GLY A 35 -27.24 9.81 -16.92
CA GLY A 35 -27.47 11.20 -16.49
C GLY A 35 -28.40 11.34 -15.28
N ALA A 36 -29.37 10.42 -15.14
CA ALA A 36 -30.34 10.44 -14.04
C ALA A 36 -29.79 9.86 -12.72
N GLU A 37 -28.77 9.01 -12.77
CA GLU A 37 -28.12 8.46 -11.56
C GLU A 37 -27.09 9.44 -10.96
N ALA A 38 -26.49 10.31 -11.78
CA ALA A 38 -25.56 11.35 -11.32
C ALA A 38 -26.25 12.49 -10.56
N GLU A 39 -27.46 12.91 -10.98
CA GLU A 39 -28.21 14.00 -10.33
C GLU A 39 -28.75 13.61 -8.94
N VAL A 40 -28.94 12.31 -8.68
CA VAL A 40 -29.37 11.80 -7.36
C VAL A 40 -28.21 11.76 -6.38
N LEU A 41 -26.96 11.61 -6.84
CA LEU A 41 -25.77 11.57 -5.99
C LEU A 41 -25.38 12.96 -5.45
N GLU A 42 -25.51 14.01 -6.28
CA GLU A 42 -25.23 15.40 -5.85
C GLU A 42 -26.25 15.90 -4.81
N GLN A 43 -27.51 15.43 -4.86
CA GLN A 43 -28.54 15.80 -3.87
C GLN A 43 -28.40 15.05 -2.52
N GLU A 44 -27.59 13.99 -2.45
CA GLU A 44 -27.28 13.29 -1.19
C GLU A 44 -26.05 13.89 -0.48
N GLU A 45 -25.06 14.42 -1.21
CA GLU A 45 -23.90 15.11 -0.63
C GLU A 45 -24.28 16.46 0.03
N GLU A 46 -25.17 17.26 -0.58
CA GLU A 46 -25.63 18.53 0.01
C GLU A 46 -26.42 18.34 1.33
N LYS A 47 -26.94 17.14 1.61
CA LYS A 47 -27.67 16.82 2.84
C LYS A 47 -26.80 16.36 4.01
N GLU A 48 -25.55 15.99 3.75
CA GLU A 48 -24.60 15.60 4.80
C GLU A 48 -23.87 16.82 5.38
N GLU A 49 -23.63 17.88 4.61
CA GLU A 49 -22.98 19.10 5.12
C GLU A 49 -23.85 19.91 6.10
N GLU A 50 -25.18 19.94 5.94
CA GLU A 50 -26.07 20.66 6.87
C GLU A 50 -26.25 19.99 8.26
N LYS A 51 -25.68 18.80 8.47
CA LYS A 51 -25.80 18.06 9.75
C LYS A 51 -24.63 18.22 10.70
N GLU A 52 -23.46 18.66 10.24
CA GLU A 52 -22.30 18.85 11.13
C GLU A 52 -22.30 20.19 11.88
N GLU A 53 -23.15 21.14 11.49
CA GLU A 53 -23.13 22.50 12.07
C GLU A 53 -24.05 22.70 13.30
N ASN A 54 -24.87 21.71 13.68
CA ASN A 54 -25.89 21.88 14.74
C ASN A 54 -25.62 21.18 16.08
N ASP A 55 -24.46 20.55 16.29
CA ASP A 55 -24.12 19.86 17.56
C ASP A 55 -23.02 20.57 18.38
N LYS A 56 -22.96 21.90 18.30
CA LYS A 56 -22.13 22.72 19.20
C LYS A 56 -22.94 23.89 19.76
N GLU A 57 -23.88 23.61 20.66
CA GLU A 57 -24.35 24.59 21.65
C GLU A 57 -25.25 23.90 22.69
N GLY A 58 -24.81 23.79 23.95
CA GLY A 58 -25.73 23.60 25.08
C GLY A 58 -25.24 22.78 26.29
N SER A 59 -25.08 23.49 27.41
CA SER A 59 -25.09 23.07 28.84
C SER A 59 -23.84 22.40 29.40
N ASP A 60 -23.07 23.03 30.30
CA ASP A 60 -23.30 23.61 31.64
C ASP A 60 -22.95 22.63 32.78
N SER A 61 -21.89 23.03 33.50
CA SER A 61 -21.58 22.90 34.93
C SER A 61 -22.10 21.70 35.73
N ASP A 62 -21.18 20.96 36.36
CA ASP A 62 -21.31 20.60 37.78
C ASP A 62 -19.93 20.43 38.45
N ASP A 63 -19.81 21.08 39.60
CA ASP A 63 -18.69 21.11 40.53
C ASP A 63 -18.36 19.71 41.11
N SER A 64 -17.07 19.39 41.24
CA SER A 64 -16.61 18.48 42.29
C SER A 64 -15.19 18.82 42.73
N ASP A 65 -15.10 19.32 43.96
CA ASP A 65 -13.86 19.45 44.73
C ASP A 65 -13.26 18.06 45.00
N SER A 66 -11.96 17.92 44.74
CA SER A 66 -11.16 16.82 45.28
C SER A 66 -9.71 17.26 45.41
N ASP A 67 -9.32 17.64 46.62
CA ASP A 67 -7.93 17.77 47.06
C ASP A 67 -7.16 16.46 46.83
N SER A 68 -6.01 16.54 46.17
CA SER A 68 -4.95 15.54 46.33
C SER A 68 -3.61 16.14 45.95
N ASP A 69 -2.84 16.49 46.97
CA ASP A 69 -1.40 16.74 46.89
C ASP A 69 -0.68 15.52 46.27
N SER A 70 0.19 15.76 45.30
CA SER A 70 1.34 14.89 44.97
C SER A 70 2.32 15.65 44.07
N ASP A 71 3.49 15.91 44.65
CA ASP A 71 4.68 16.50 44.04
C ASP A 71 5.30 15.62 42.92
N GLU A 72 6.11 16.31 42.12
CA GLU A 72 7.33 15.89 41.39
C GLU A 72 7.29 15.83 39.85
N SER A 73 7.94 16.87 39.30
CA SER A 73 8.93 16.89 38.20
C SER A 73 8.72 16.03 36.96
N ASP A 74 8.69 16.65 35.76
CA ASP A 74 9.91 16.89 34.95
C ASP A 74 9.59 17.30 33.50
N SER A 75 10.40 18.23 33.00
CA SER A 75 10.74 18.51 31.59
C SER A 75 9.67 19.09 30.64
N GLU A 76 9.54 20.41 30.65
CA GLU A 76 9.04 21.18 29.50
C GLU A 76 10.15 21.40 28.46
N SER A 77 9.89 21.03 27.21
CA SER A 77 10.67 21.46 26.05
C SER A 77 9.87 22.53 25.31
N GLU A 78 10.19 23.79 25.57
CA GLU A 78 9.70 24.92 24.77
C GLU A 78 10.45 24.93 23.42
N SER A 79 9.70 24.81 22.33
CA SER A 79 10.18 25.20 21.01
C SER A 79 9.79 26.66 20.80
N GLU A 80 10.69 27.57 21.16
CA GLU A 80 10.61 28.98 20.79
C GLU A 80 10.68 29.09 19.26
N SER A 81 9.61 29.57 18.65
CA SER A 81 9.63 30.03 17.26
C SER A 81 10.33 31.39 17.24
N GLU A 82 11.60 31.40 16.84
CA GLU A 82 12.36 32.62 16.58
C GLU A 82 11.77 33.33 15.35
N ASP A 83 11.00 34.40 15.58
CA ASP A 83 10.57 35.32 14.54
C ASP A 83 11.80 36.01 13.92
N LEU A 84 12.07 35.74 12.65
CA LEU A 84 13.21 36.31 11.92
C LEU A 84 13.06 37.84 11.81
N ASN A 85 14.04 38.57 12.32
CA ASN A 85 14.05 40.03 12.27
C ASN A 85 14.26 40.52 10.83
N PHE A 86 13.66 41.67 10.49
CA PHE A 86 13.72 42.27 9.14
C PHE A 86 15.17 42.51 8.66
N ASP A 87 16.11 42.74 9.57
CA ASP A 87 17.53 42.92 9.27
C ASP A 87 18.22 41.60 8.84
N ASP A 88 17.75 40.44 9.30
CA ASP A 88 18.29 39.15 8.86
C ASP A 88 17.84 38.83 7.43
N ILE A 89 16.61 39.20 7.07
CA ILE A 89 16.05 39.03 5.72
C ILE A 89 16.79 39.90 4.71
N THR A 90 17.13 41.14 5.06
CA THR A 90 17.89 42.03 4.16
C THR A 90 19.33 41.54 3.99
N SER A 91 19.96 41.02 5.05
CA SER A 91 21.30 40.40 4.96
C SER A 91 21.31 39.17 4.03
N LEU A 92 20.23 38.37 4.06
CA LEU A 92 20.09 37.19 3.21
C LEU A 92 19.88 37.57 1.74
N LEU A 93 19.15 38.67 1.49
CA LEU A 93 18.93 39.19 0.14
C LEU A 93 20.24 39.73 -0.45
N ASP A 94 21.03 40.49 0.32
CA ASP A 94 22.35 40.99 -0.09
C ASP A 94 23.39 39.88 -0.27
N ALA A 95 23.30 38.79 0.51
CA ALA A 95 24.11 37.59 0.30
C ALA A 95 23.75 36.89 -1.03
N SER A 96 22.47 36.87 -1.40
CA SER A 96 22.01 36.26 -2.66
C SER A 96 22.42 37.07 -3.90
N THR A 97 22.39 38.40 -3.83
CA THR A 97 22.80 39.26 -4.96
C THR A 97 24.31 39.19 -5.18
N ASN A 98 25.10 39.07 -4.11
CA ASN A 98 26.54 38.83 -4.19
C ASN A 98 26.92 37.45 -4.74
N PHE A 99 26.02 36.45 -4.65
CA PHE A 99 26.23 35.14 -5.25
C PHE A 99 26.03 35.18 -6.78
N GLN A 100 25.11 36.00 -7.28
CA GLN A 100 24.89 36.18 -8.73
C GLN A 100 25.95 37.03 -9.42
N THR A 101 26.64 37.93 -8.70
CA THR A 101 27.68 38.81 -9.29
C THR A 101 29.09 38.21 -9.22
N LYS A 102 29.26 37.02 -8.63
CA LYS A 102 30.54 36.30 -8.54
C LYS A 102 30.57 35.02 -9.39
N SER A 103 29.88 35.03 -10.52
CA SER A 103 30.25 34.17 -11.65
C SER A 103 31.39 34.84 -12.40
N GLU A 104 32.58 34.27 -12.27
CA GLU A 104 33.75 34.59 -13.09
C GLU A 104 33.34 34.70 -14.57
N GLU A 105 33.81 35.78 -15.21
CA GLU A 105 33.68 36.00 -16.65
C GLU A 105 34.03 34.70 -17.41
N GLY A 106 33.08 34.20 -18.20
CA GLY A 106 33.26 32.96 -18.95
C GLY A 106 34.48 33.06 -19.85
N LYS A 107 35.52 32.27 -19.53
CA LYS A 107 36.71 32.12 -20.37
C LYS A 107 36.28 31.71 -21.77
N SER A 108 36.73 32.47 -22.78
CA SER A 108 36.34 32.26 -24.17
C SER A 108 36.68 30.84 -24.63
N LEU A 109 35.91 30.30 -25.59
CA LEU A 109 36.13 28.95 -26.13
C LEU A 109 37.55 28.77 -26.69
N ASP A 110 38.20 29.87 -27.09
CA ASP A 110 39.58 29.90 -27.57
C ASP A 110 40.60 29.65 -26.44
N GLU A 111 40.34 30.15 -25.22
CA GLU A 111 41.22 29.89 -24.07
C GLU A 111 41.13 28.42 -23.63
N ILE A 112 39.95 27.81 -23.78
CA ILE A 112 39.71 26.41 -23.46
C ILE A 112 40.43 25.51 -24.47
N THR A 113 40.33 25.79 -25.77
CA THR A 113 41.02 25.01 -26.82
C THR A 113 42.54 25.11 -26.72
N GLU A 114 43.09 26.27 -26.36
CA GLU A 114 44.52 26.43 -26.08
C GLU A 114 45.00 25.67 -24.85
N ARG A 115 44.15 25.47 -23.83
CA ARG A 115 44.52 24.63 -22.68
C ARG A 115 44.53 23.16 -23.04
N TYR A 116 43.58 22.70 -23.84
CA TYR A 116 43.53 21.29 -24.29
C TYR A 116 44.74 20.91 -25.15
N SER A 117 45.28 21.84 -25.95
CA SER A 117 46.47 21.58 -26.78
C SER A 117 47.78 21.50 -25.99
N ARG A 118 47.81 22.03 -24.76
CA ARG A 118 48.96 22.02 -23.84
C ARG A 118 48.98 20.80 -22.91
N LEU A 119 47.94 19.95 -22.94
CA LEU A 119 47.93 18.71 -22.16
C LEU A 119 48.89 17.69 -22.77
N PRO A 120 49.66 16.95 -21.93
CA PRO A 120 50.53 15.88 -22.42
C PRO A 120 49.68 14.83 -23.13
N LYS A 121 49.98 14.58 -24.41
CA LYS A 121 49.34 13.51 -25.17
C LYS A 121 49.81 12.19 -24.59
N ILE A 122 48.89 11.49 -23.94
CA ILE A 122 49.13 10.12 -23.47
C ILE A 122 49.10 9.26 -24.73
N ASP A 123 50.25 8.69 -25.10
CA ASP A 123 50.30 7.72 -26.19
C ASP A 123 49.60 6.46 -25.66
N GLY A 124 48.31 6.33 -26.02
CA GLY A 124 47.48 5.22 -25.61
C GLY A 124 48.02 3.96 -26.27
N GLY A 125 48.96 3.29 -25.60
CA GLY A 125 49.56 2.00 -25.98
C GLY A 125 48.54 0.87 -25.97
N VAL A 126 47.53 0.98 -26.83
CA VAL A 126 46.65 -0.09 -27.26
C VAL A 126 47.00 -0.35 -28.71
N GLU A 127 48.16 -0.98 -28.92
CA GLU A 127 48.51 -1.58 -30.19
C GLU A 127 47.54 -2.74 -30.43
N TYR A 128 46.68 -2.64 -31.43
CA TYR A 128 46.00 -3.81 -31.96
C TYR A 128 47.07 -4.73 -32.53
N GLY A 129 47.23 -5.89 -31.90
CA GLY A 129 48.37 -6.78 -32.06
C GLY A 129 48.81 -6.96 -33.51
N SER A 130 50.04 -6.55 -33.78
CA SER A 130 50.88 -7.19 -34.79
C SER A 130 51.90 -8.03 -34.02
N GLY A 131 51.62 -9.33 -33.93
CA GLY A 131 52.52 -10.26 -33.27
C GLY A 131 53.85 -10.32 -34.03
N SER A 132 54.93 -9.92 -33.39
CA SER A 132 56.28 -10.24 -33.83
C SER A 132 56.94 -11.16 -32.80
N LEU A 133 57.10 -12.41 -33.22
CA LEU A 133 57.88 -13.44 -32.56
C LEU A 133 59.37 -13.03 -32.59
N THR A 134 60.15 -13.28 -31.54
CA THR A 134 61.34 -14.15 -31.63
C THR A 134 62.10 -14.37 -30.32
N GLU A 135 62.64 -15.60 -30.27
CA GLU A 135 63.81 -16.13 -29.57
C GLU A 135 64.22 -15.49 -28.24
N LYS A 136 63.88 -16.20 -27.14
CA LYS A 136 64.35 -15.97 -25.75
C LYS A 136 63.63 -14.86 -24.99
N GLY A 137 62.33 -15.05 -24.79
CA GLY A 137 61.57 -14.36 -23.76
C GLY A 137 60.36 -15.20 -23.40
N LEU A 138 60.53 -16.15 -22.48
CA LEU A 138 59.45 -16.99 -21.98
C LEU A 138 58.48 -16.13 -21.16
N LEU A 139 57.55 -15.44 -21.83
CA LEU A 139 56.30 -15.05 -21.21
C LEU A 139 55.50 -16.34 -21.08
N GLN A 140 55.47 -16.86 -19.86
CA GLN A 140 54.50 -17.86 -19.48
C GLN A 140 53.14 -17.17 -19.59
N GLU A 141 52.46 -17.39 -20.72
CA GLU A 141 51.07 -17.01 -20.87
C GLU A 141 50.30 -17.77 -19.78
N ASP A 142 49.88 -17.07 -18.75
CA ASP A 142 48.80 -17.52 -17.88
C ASP A 142 47.55 -17.60 -18.76
N HIS A 143 47.44 -18.68 -19.51
CA HIS A 143 46.20 -19.07 -20.16
C HIS A 143 45.20 -19.37 -19.05
N TYR A 144 44.42 -18.36 -18.69
CA TYR A 144 43.15 -18.61 -18.03
C TYR A 144 42.34 -19.46 -19.00
N ASP A 145 42.12 -20.72 -18.64
CA ASP A 145 41.24 -21.63 -19.37
C ASP A 145 39.83 -21.04 -19.39
N TYR A 146 39.55 -20.24 -20.41
CA TYR A 146 38.22 -19.71 -20.67
C TYR A 146 37.36 -20.82 -21.25
N THR A 147 36.64 -21.51 -20.39
CA THR A 147 35.57 -22.40 -20.83
C THR A 147 34.49 -21.55 -21.52
N LYS A 148 33.93 -22.06 -22.62
CA LYS A 148 32.91 -21.38 -23.43
C LYS A 148 31.63 -21.03 -22.65
N GLU A 149 31.44 -21.57 -21.46
CA GLU A 149 30.26 -21.34 -20.63
C GLU A 149 30.31 -20.01 -19.87
N ASP A 150 31.51 -19.51 -19.54
CA ASP A 150 31.71 -18.25 -18.81
C ASP A 150 31.48 -17.00 -19.68
N ASN A 151 31.44 -17.15 -21.01
CA ASN A 151 31.28 -16.05 -21.96
C ASN A 151 29.82 -15.62 -22.21
N LYS A 152 28.82 -16.37 -21.73
CA LYS A 152 27.41 -15.95 -21.86
C LYS A 152 27.10 -14.69 -21.04
N ASN A 153 27.87 -14.43 -19.97
CA ASN A 153 27.62 -13.31 -19.05
C ASN A 153 28.60 -12.13 -19.21
N LYS A 154 29.52 -12.12 -20.19
CA LYS A 154 30.47 -11.01 -20.37
C LYS A 154 29.92 -9.83 -21.19
N PHE A 155 28.89 -10.07 -22.00
CA PHE A 155 28.13 -9.02 -22.71
C PHE A 155 26.79 -8.71 -22.04
N ALA A 156 26.51 -9.29 -20.88
CA ALA A 156 25.43 -8.79 -20.04
C ALA A 156 25.83 -7.37 -19.63
N PHE A 157 25.09 -6.38 -20.13
CA PHE A 157 25.21 -4.99 -19.72
C PHE A 157 25.34 -4.96 -18.19
N ARG A 158 26.49 -4.49 -17.68
CA ARG A 158 26.61 -4.23 -16.25
C ARG A 158 25.68 -3.06 -15.97
N VAL A 159 24.50 -3.34 -15.41
CA VAL A 159 23.61 -2.28 -14.91
C VAL A 159 24.40 -1.57 -13.81
N ILE A 160 24.97 -0.41 -14.15
CA ILE A 160 25.62 0.45 -13.17
C ILE A 160 24.47 0.97 -12.30
N GLN A 161 24.33 0.40 -11.10
CA GLN A 161 23.36 0.88 -10.12
C GLN A 161 24.02 1.97 -9.27
N ASP A 162 23.32 3.09 -9.12
CA ASP A 162 23.76 4.17 -8.25
C ASP A 162 23.95 3.67 -6.82
N PRO A 163 25.12 3.87 -6.19
CA PRO A 163 25.40 3.33 -4.85
C PRO A 163 24.48 3.91 -3.78
N HIS A 164 23.92 5.11 -4.01
CA HIS A 164 22.94 5.72 -3.11
C HIS A 164 21.58 5.01 -3.20
N GLN A 165 21.09 4.73 -4.41
CA GLN A 165 19.82 4.02 -4.62
C GLN A 165 19.87 2.63 -4.00
N VAL A 166 20.98 1.90 -4.21
CA VAL A 166 21.20 0.58 -3.58
C VAL A 166 21.17 0.66 -2.05
N LYS A 167 21.71 1.73 -1.44
CA LYS A 167 21.65 1.93 0.02
C LYS A 167 20.23 2.23 0.49
N LEU A 168 19.47 3.05 -0.26
CA LEU A 168 18.07 3.35 0.06
C LEU A 168 17.19 2.11 -0.04
N ASP A 169 17.32 1.33 -1.10
CA ASP A 169 16.53 0.11 -1.29
C ASP A 169 16.83 -0.94 -0.22
N LYS A 170 18.10 -1.07 0.19
CA LYS A 170 18.49 -1.90 1.32
C LYS A 170 17.89 -1.43 2.65
N LYS A 171 17.77 -0.11 2.86
CA LYS A 171 17.09 0.44 4.06
C LYS A 171 15.60 0.12 4.01
N LYS A 172 14.92 0.42 2.89
CA LYS A 172 13.50 0.09 2.69
C LYS A 172 13.21 -1.40 2.90
N ALA A 173 14.04 -2.28 2.34
CA ALA A 173 13.90 -3.73 2.51
C ALA A 173 14.02 -4.16 3.99
N LYS A 174 14.89 -3.50 4.77
CA LYS A 174 15.00 -3.71 6.21
C LYS A 174 13.80 -3.14 6.97
N ASP A 175 13.31 -1.95 6.61
CA ASP A 175 12.19 -1.28 7.28
C ASP A 175 10.84 -1.98 7.03
N ASN A 176 10.73 -2.69 5.90
CA ASN A 176 9.59 -3.52 5.50
C ASN A 176 9.61 -4.92 6.14
N THR A 177 10.63 -5.21 6.94
CA THR A 177 10.83 -6.51 7.56
C THR A 177 10.96 -6.33 9.08
N ALA A 178 10.42 -7.26 9.87
CA ALA A 178 10.51 -7.22 11.34
C ALA A 178 11.95 -7.40 11.88
N GLY A 179 12.92 -7.66 10.99
CA GLY A 179 14.34 -7.87 11.27
C GLY A 179 14.71 -9.34 11.55
N ASP A 180 16.01 -9.59 11.68
CA ASP A 180 16.57 -10.94 11.84
C ASP A 180 16.17 -11.59 13.18
N LYS A 181 15.89 -10.77 14.21
CA LYS A 181 15.41 -11.24 15.53
C LYS A 181 14.05 -11.93 15.43
N TRP A 182 13.29 -11.65 14.38
CA TRP A 182 11.98 -12.22 14.12
C TRP A 182 11.91 -12.81 12.70
N PHE A 183 12.94 -13.62 12.38
CA PHE A 183 13.04 -14.45 11.18
C PHE A 183 12.76 -13.75 9.84
N GLY A 184 12.90 -12.42 9.78
CA GLY A 184 12.63 -11.68 8.55
C GLY A 184 11.15 -11.63 8.15
N MET A 185 10.22 -11.62 9.11
CA MET A 185 8.78 -11.50 8.82
C MET A 185 8.46 -10.22 8.05
N LYS A 186 7.77 -10.34 6.91
CA LYS A 186 7.45 -9.21 6.02
C LYS A 186 6.21 -8.46 6.50
N ALA A 187 6.12 -7.17 6.20
CA ALA A 187 4.87 -6.43 6.31
C ALA A 187 3.98 -6.75 5.08
N PRO A 188 2.81 -7.37 5.25
CA PRO A 188 1.89 -7.63 4.15
C PRO A 188 1.14 -6.36 3.76
N ASP A 189 0.73 -6.28 2.49
CA ASP A 189 -0.14 -5.21 2.02
C ASP A 189 -1.57 -5.43 2.55
N MET A 190 -2.19 -4.37 3.06
CA MET A 190 -3.54 -4.43 3.63
C MET A 190 -4.60 -4.55 2.52
N THR A 191 -4.89 -5.77 2.08
CA THR A 191 -6.02 -6.05 1.19
C THR A 191 -7.34 -5.88 1.95
N PRO A 192 -8.48 -5.64 1.28
CA PRO A 192 -9.77 -5.49 1.95
C PRO A 192 -10.16 -6.75 2.75
N GLU A 193 -9.86 -7.94 2.23
CA GLU A 193 -10.10 -9.20 2.92
C GLU A 193 -9.30 -9.31 4.22
N LEU A 194 -8.02 -8.95 4.20
CA LEU A 194 -7.17 -8.95 5.38
C LEU A 194 -7.65 -7.92 6.41
N LYS A 195 -8.07 -6.74 5.94
CA LYS A 195 -8.64 -5.71 6.82
C LYS A 195 -9.89 -6.23 7.55
N MET A 196 -10.78 -6.92 6.84
CA MET A 196 -11.97 -7.52 7.43
C MET A 196 -11.58 -8.58 8.48
N ASP A 197 -10.65 -9.48 8.17
CA ASP A 197 -10.18 -10.51 9.10
C ASP A 197 -9.52 -9.90 10.36
N MET A 198 -8.74 -8.82 10.20
CA MET A 198 -8.13 -8.10 11.34
C MET A 198 -9.17 -7.42 12.23
N GLU A 199 -10.16 -6.77 11.63
CA GLU A 199 -11.25 -6.16 12.38
C GLU A 199 -12.05 -7.22 13.14
N LEU A 200 -12.30 -8.36 12.51
CA LEU A 200 -13.00 -9.49 13.13
C LEU A 200 -12.22 -10.07 14.31
N LEU A 201 -10.88 -10.17 14.19
CA LEU A 201 -10.01 -10.58 15.29
C LEU A 201 -10.04 -9.61 16.47
N LYS A 202 -10.09 -8.29 16.22
CA LYS A 202 -10.29 -7.28 17.27
C LYS A 202 -11.63 -7.47 17.97
N MET A 203 -12.67 -7.76 17.20
CA MET A 203 -14.03 -7.96 17.69
C MET A 203 -14.31 -9.40 18.17
N ARG A 204 -13.30 -10.26 18.34
CA ARG A 204 -13.47 -11.68 18.71
C ARG A 204 -14.32 -11.91 19.96
N ASN A 205 -14.38 -10.93 20.86
CA ASN A 205 -15.19 -10.98 22.09
C ASN A 205 -16.70 -10.99 21.84
N VAL A 206 -17.14 -10.51 20.67
CA VAL A 206 -18.56 -10.38 20.34
C VAL A 206 -19.04 -11.53 19.43
N LEU A 207 -18.10 -12.27 18.83
CA LEU A 207 -18.40 -13.34 17.88
C LEU A 207 -19.10 -14.52 18.56
N ASP A 208 -18.57 -14.99 19.69
CA ASP A 208 -19.14 -16.08 20.47
C ASP A 208 -19.59 -15.58 21.85
N PRO A 209 -20.89 -15.63 22.18
CA PRO A 209 -21.39 -15.20 23.49
C PRO A 209 -20.87 -16.04 24.67
N LYS A 210 -20.32 -17.24 24.40
CA LYS A 210 -19.80 -18.14 25.43
C LYS A 210 -18.29 -17.99 25.64
N ARG A 211 -17.59 -17.25 24.78
CA ARG A 211 -16.14 -17.18 24.80
C ARG A 211 -15.67 -15.77 25.10
N PHE A 212 -15.19 -15.59 26.32
CA PHE A 212 -14.60 -14.34 26.78
C PHE A 212 -13.08 -14.38 26.62
N TYR A 213 -12.52 -13.45 25.84
CA TYR A 213 -11.07 -13.30 25.74
C TYR A 213 -10.58 -12.10 26.55
N LYS A 214 -9.26 -12.09 26.79
CA LYS A 214 -8.58 -10.88 27.27
C LYS A 214 -8.78 -9.76 26.24
N LYS A 215 -9.09 -8.56 26.76
CA LYS A 215 -9.18 -7.33 25.96
C LYS A 215 -7.83 -7.07 25.29
N SER A 216 -7.86 -6.68 24.03
CA SER A 216 -6.67 -6.22 23.30
C SER A 216 -6.40 -4.77 23.68
N ASP A 217 -5.20 -4.46 24.17
CA ASP A 217 -4.83 -3.10 24.58
C ASP A 217 -4.52 -2.20 23.36
N SER A 218 -4.20 -2.80 22.22
CA SER A 218 -3.82 -2.08 21.00
C SER A 218 -5.02 -1.79 20.10
N LYS A 219 -5.29 -0.49 19.84
CA LYS A 219 -6.30 -0.04 18.87
C LYS A 219 -5.84 -0.23 17.41
N LYS A 220 -4.53 -0.16 17.17
CA LYS A 220 -3.91 -0.25 15.84
C LYS A 220 -3.60 -1.70 15.47
N ASP A 221 -3.69 -2.00 14.17
CA ASP A 221 -3.27 -3.29 13.62
C ASP A 221 -1.75 -3.46 13.74
N PRO A 222 -1.26 -4.69 13.97
CA PRO A 222 0.17 -4.96 13.96
C PRO A 222 0.77 -4.64 12.59
N LYS A 223 1.93 -3.98 12.55
CA LYS A 223 2.62 -3.63 11.29
C LYS A 223 3.12 -4.87 10.53
N PHE A 224 3.59 -5.88 11.26
CA PHE A 224 4.12 -7.11 10.71
C PHE A 224 3.25 -8.27 11.17
N PHE A 225 2.70 -9.02 10.22
CA PHE A 225 1.91 -10.22 10.50
C PHE A 225 1.93 -11.14 9.27
N GLU A 226 1.64 -12.42 9.49
CA GLU A 226 1.51 -13.41 8.43
C GLU A 226 0.24 -14.22 8.65
N MET A 227 -0.45 -14.54 7.55
CA MET A 227 -1.62 -15.41 7.58
C MET A 227 -1.19 -16.85 7.32
N GLY A 228 -1.40 -17.70 8.31
CA GLY A 228 -1.09 -19.12 8.24
C GLY A 228 -2.35 -19.98 8.20
N THR A 229 -2.21 -21.19 7.67
CA THR A 229 -3.24 -22.24 7.77
C THR A 229 -2.76 -23.32 8.74
N ILE A 230 -3.67 -23.85 9.56
CA ILE A 230 -3.33 -24.89 10.51
C ILE A 230 -3.19 -26.22 9.76
N VAL A 231 -2.02 -26.86 9.90
CA VAL A 231 -1.79 -28.22 9.42
C VAL A 231 -2.13 -29.18 10.55
N GLU A 232 -3.26 -29.86 10.40
CA GLU A 232 -3.77 -30.84 11.37
C GLU A 232 -2.80 -32.00 11.57
N GLY A 233 -2.66 -32.48 12.81
CA GLY A 233 -1.82 -33.61 13.14
C GLY A 233 -2.37 -34.95 12.62
N ASN A 234 -1.48 -35.90 12.36
CA ASN A 234 -1.83 -37.22 11.82
C ASN A 234 -2.71 -38.08 12.75
N THR A 235 -2.96 -37.66 13.99
CA THR A 235 -3.73 -38.41 14.99
C THR A 235 -5.16 -37.90 15.17
N GLU A 236 -5.49 -36.71 14.66
CA GLU A 236 -6.75 -36.01 14.96
C GLU A 236 -7.68 -36.01 13.74
N PHE A 237 -8.18 -37.19 13.34
CA PHE A 237 -8.97 -37.33 12.11
C PHE A 237 -10.43 -36.88 12.22
N PHE A 238 -11.06 -37.07 13.38
CA PHE A 238 -12.53 -37.01 13.50
C PHE A 238 -13.07 -35.78 14.23
N SER A 239 -12.27 -35.13 15.09
CA SER A 239 -12.76 -34.04 15.95
C SER A 239 -12.19 -32.67 15.58
N ALA A 240 -10.87 -32.56 15.44
CA ALA A 240 -10.22 -31.28 15.17
C ALA A 240 -10.17 -30.91 13.68
N ARG A 241 -10.41 -31.90 12.80
CA ARG A 241 -10.22 -31.76 11.36
C ARG A 241 -11.47 -31.20 10.68
N LEU A 242 -11.29 -30.07 10.01
CA LEU A 242 -12.34 -29.49 9.16
C LEU A 242 -12.48 -30.28 7.87
N THR A 243 -13.72 -30.48 7.41
CA THR A 243 -13.97 -31.08 6.09
C THR A 243 -13.60 -30.10 4.98
N LYS A 244 -13.43 -30.60 3.75
CA LYS A 244 -13.10 -29.74 2.58
C LYS A 244 -14.13 -28.63 2.34
N LYS A 245 -15.39 -28.80 2.76
CA LYS A 245 -16.47 -27.83 2.56
C LYS A 245 -16.41 -26.69 3.58
N GLU A 246 -16.03 -27.01 4.81
CA GLU A 246 -15.90 -26.06 5.92
C GLU A 246 -14.63 -25.22 5.77
N ARG A 247 -13.55 -25.79 5.22
CA ARG A 247 -12.31 -25.05 4.93
C ARG A 247 -12.56 -23.92 3.93
N LYS A 248 -12.37 -22.67 4.36
CA LYS A 248 -12.44 -21.47 3.53
C LYS A 248 -11.07 -20.82 3.35
N GLN A 249 -11.00 -19.79 2.50
CA GLN A 249 -9.76 -19.05 2.26
C GLN A 249 -9.50 -18.02 3.36
N THR A 250 -10.55 -17.36 3.84
CA THR A 250 -10.46 -16.30 4.85
C THR A 250 -11.22 -16.67 6.11
N PHE A 251 -10.86 -16.02 7.22
CA PHE A 251 -11.49 -16.26 8.51
C PHE A 251 -12.95 -15.77 8.54
N ALA A 252 -13.21 -14.61 7.93
CA ALA A 252 -14.57 -14.09 7.78
C ALA A 252 -15.49 -15.03 6.99
N GLN A 253 -14.98 -15.70 5.95
CA GLN A 253 -15.76 -16.68 5.17
C GLN A 253 -16.09 -17.93 5.99
N GLU A 254 -15.18 -18.37 6.86
CA GLU A 254 -15.44 -19.50 7.75
C GLU A 254 -16.55 -19.17 8.75
N LEU A 255 -16.50 -17.97 9.36
CA LEU A 255 -17.55 -17.49 10.25
C LEU A 255 -18.91 -17.40 9.54
N LEU A 256 -18.92 -16.89 8.31
CA LEU A 256 -20.15 -16.83 7.50
C LEU A 256 -20.63 -18.23 7.09
N GLY A 257 -19.74 -19.22 7.02
CA GLY A 257 -20.10 -20.61 6.74
C GLY A 257 -20.78 -21.31 7.92
N ASP A 258 -20.62 -20.80 9.14
CA ASP A 258 -21.21 -21.39 10.35
C ASP A 258 -22.66 -20.93 10.57
N GLU A 259 -23.59 -21.87 10.46
CA GLU A 259 -25.03 -21.61 10.58
C GLU A 259 -25.43 -21.11 11.97
N ASP A 260 -24.77 -21.60 13.03
CA ASP A 260 -25.15 -21.26 14.39
C ASP A 260 -24.72 -19.83 14.75
N SER A 261 -23.52 -19.44 14.32
CA SER A 261 -23.05 -18.05 14.36
C SER A 261 -23.99 -17.12 13.58
N GLN A 262 -24.39 -17.48 12.35
CA GLN A 262 -25.34 -16.69 11.57
C GLN A 262 -26.69 -16.48 12.28
N LYS A 263 -27.27 -17.55 12.85
CA LYS A 263 -28.53 -17.47 13.61
C LYS A 263 -28.40 -16.51 14.80
N TYR A 264 -27.29 -16.61 15.52
CA TYR A 264 -27.00 -15.73 16.66
C TYR A 264 -26.89 -14.28 16.23
N PHE A 265 -26.07 -13.97 15.21
CA PHE A 265 -25.88 -12.62 14.71
C PHE A 265 -27.17 -12.01 14.19
N LYS A 266 -27.94 -12.76 13.40
CA LYS A 266 -29.25 -12.29 12.89
C LYS A 266 -30.20 -11.94 14.03
N ARG A 267 -30.30 -12.81 15.04
CA ARG A 267 -31.15 -12.57 16.22
C ARG A 267 -30.70 -11.35 17.01
N LYS A 268 -29.42 -11.26 17.36
CA LYS A 268 -28.89 -10.14 18.15
C LYS A 268 -28.94 -8.82 17.38
N TYR A 269 -28.70 -8.85 16.07
CA TYR A 269 -28.82 -7.67 15.23
C TYR A 269 -30.27 -7.14 15.21
N ALA A 270 -31.27 -8.01 15.06
CA ALA A 270 -32.67 -7.63 15.14
C ALA A 270 -33.03 -7.03 16.51
N GLU A 271 -32.60 -7.68 17.61
CA GLU A 271 -32.81 -7.18 18.97
C GLU A 271 -32.17 -5.79 19.19
N ILE A 272 -30.95 -5.59 18.70
CA ILE A 272 -30.26 -4.30 18.76
C ILE A 272 -31.00 -3.27 17.89
N GLY A 273 -31.44 -3.65 16.69
CA GLY A 273 -32.24 -2.80 15.82
C GLY A 273 -33.53 -2.33 16.48
N ASP A 274 -34.30 -3.26 17.06
CA ASP A 274 -35.54 -2.97 17.79
C ASP A 274 -35.27 -2.05 18.97
N SER A 275 -34.24 -2.33 19.77
CA SER A 275 -33.85 -1.49 20.92
C SER A 275 -33.46 -0.07 20.51
N LYS A 276 -32.78 0.08 19.37
CA LYS A 276 -32.38 1.38 18.81
C LYS A 276 -33.57 2.13 18.20
N ASP A 277 -34.56 1.41 17.67
CA ASP A 277 -35.75 2.00 17.05
C ASP A 277 -36.82 2.44 18.07
N VAL A 278 -36.74 1.97 19.33
CA VAL A 278 -37.58 2.49 20.41
C VAL A 278 -37.41 4.01 20.57
N GLY A 279 -38.52 4.74 20.62
CA GLY A 279 -38.50 6.19 20.87
C GLY A 279 -38.08 7.07 19.69
N ARG A 280 -37.68 6.49 18.55
CA ARG A 280 -37.31 7.25 17.34
C ARG A 280 -38.51 7.77 16.56
N LYS A 281 -38.23 8.36 15.39
CA LYS A 281 -39.22 8.90 14.44
C LYS A 281 -40.38 7.94 14.16
N LYS A 282 -40.13 6.64 13.96
CA LYS A 282 -41.19 5.64 13.72
C LYS A 282 -42.18 5.58 14.89
N HIS A 283 -41.69 5.54 16.13
CA HIS A 283 -42.54 5.55 17.32
C HIS A 283 -43.39 6.84 17.39
N PHE A 284 -42.79 8.00 17.11
CA PHE A 284 -43.52 9.27 17.09
C PHE A 284 -44.57 9.35 15.98
N GLN A 285 -44.27 8.85 14.77
CA GLN A 285 -45.24 8.80 13.67
C GLN A 285 -46.40 7.86 14.00
N ASN A 286 -46.13 6.69 14.58
CA ASN A 286 -47.18 5.78 15.05
C ASN A 286 -48.12 6.46 16.05
N LEU A 287 -47.58 7.25 16.99
CA LEU A 287 -48.39 8.03 17.93
C LEU A 287 -49.24 9.12 17.23
N LYS A 288 -48.70 9.79 16.21
CA LYS A 288 -49.45 10.76 15.41
C LYS A 288 -50.58 10.09 14.62
N ASP A 289 -50.32 8.94 14.02
CA ASP A 289 -51.32 8.18 13.27
C ASP A 289 -52.44 7.67 14.19
N LEU A 290 -52.08 7.18 15.38
CA LEU A 290 -53.02 6.82 16.45
C LEU A 290 -53.88 8.01 16.88
N ARG A 291 -53.32 9.22 16.99
CA ARG A 291 -54.08 10.45 17.30
C ARG A 291 -55.00 10.85 16.15
N LYS A 292 -54.52 10.77 14.90
CA LYS A 292 -55.30 11.10 13.70
C LYS A 292 -56.49 10.15 13.52
N LYS A 293 -56.31 8.85 13.76
CA LYS A 293 -57.37 7.84 13.66
C LYS A 293 -58.49 7.99 14.68
N ARG A 294 -58.24 8.71 15.78
CA ARG A 294 -59.23 8.98 16.85
C ARG A 294 -60.08 10.23 16.60
N ARG A 295 -59.70 11.07 15.64
CA ARG A 295 -60.49 12.23 15.18
C ARG A 295 -61.35 11.82 14.01
#